data_AF-A0A260ZYF7-F1
#
_entry.id   AF-A0A260ZYF7-F1
#
_cell.length_a   1.000
_cell.length_b   1.000
_cell.length_c   1.000
_cell.angle_alpha   90.00
_cell.angle_beta   90.00
_cell.angle_gamma   90.00
#
_symmetry.space_group_name_H-M   'P 1'
#
loop_
_entity.id
_entity.type
_entity.pdbx_description
1 polymer ?
#
loop_
_entity_poly.entity_id
_entity_poly.type
_entity_poly.pdbx_seq_one_letter_code
_entity_poly.pdbx_strand_id
1 'polypeptide(L)'
;MELSARGLISYFNFGGNRLLYTQERAQFENMRSTKGLKAEKWLPHGFESVKEYGIVHLLRMLSKMPDFCKEYNWKDSNDIVMENVRHFSVYLAENHRLFFDSSNYYENQKENTR
;
A
#
# COMPACT_ATOMS: atom_id res chain seq x y z
N MET A 1 14.20 -12.81 2.24
CA MET A 1 13.28 -11.71 2.59
C MET A 1 13.50 -10.44 1.77
N GLU A 2 14.74 -10.03 1.47
CA GLU A 2 14.99 -8.77 0.73
C GLU A 2 14.27 -8.67 -0.62
N LEU A 3 14.29 -9.74 -1.43
CA LEU A 3 13.59 -9.77 -2.72
C LEU A 3 12.07 -9.66 -2.57
N SER A 4 11.50 -10.32 -1.55
CA SER A 4 10.07 -10.23 -1.23
C SER A 4 9.69 -8.81 -0.84
N ALA A 5 10.49 -8.14 0.00
CA ALA A 5 10.27 -6.76 0.41
C ALA A 5 10.34 -5.79 -0.78
N ARG A 6 11.34 -5.93 -1.65
CA ARG A 6 11.44 -5.14 -2.90
C ARG A 6 10.24 -5.37 -3.83
N GLY A 7 9.75 -6.60 -3.92
CA GLY A 7 8.54 -6.94 -4.67
C GLY A 7 7.30 -6.24 -4.14
N LEU A 8 7.10 -6.24 -2.82
CA LEU A 8 5.99 -5.53 -2.16
C LEU A 8 6.06 -4.02 -2.44
N ILE A 9 7.25 -3.41 -2.37
CA ILE A 9 7.44 -1.97 -2.65
C ILE A 9 7.06 -1.63 -4.10
N SER A 10 7.60 -2.37 -5.06
CA SER A 10 7.31 -2.16 -6.49
C SER A 10 5.82 -2.28 -6.77
N TYR A 11 5.18 -3.26 -6.16
CA TYR A 11 3.75 -3.48 -6.30
C TYR A 11 2.92 -2.38 -5.65
N PHE A 12 3.31 -1.93 -4.45
CA PHE A 12 2.63 -0.85 -3.75
C PHE A 12 2.65 0.45 -4.57
N ASN A 13 3.79 0.76 -5.20
CA ASN A 13 3.92 1.91 -6.08
C ASN A 13 3.11 1.77 -7.36
N PHE A 14 2.99 0.57 -7.90
CA PHE A 14 2.23 0.28 -9.12
C PHE A 14 0.70 0.33 -8.91
N GLY A 15 0.23 -0.37 -7.87
CA GLY A 15 -1.18 -0.60 -7.61
C GLY A 15 -1.77 0.27 -6.52
N GLY A 16 -1.00 1.16 -5.89
CA GLY A 16 -1.40 1.94 -4.72
C GLY A 16 -2.69 2.73 -4.92
N ASN A 17 -2.90 3.29 -6.11
CA ASN A 17 -4.13 4.01 -6.45
C ASN A 17 -5.38 3.08 -6.49
N ARG A 18 -5.24 1.77 -6.68
CA ARG A 18 -6.34 0.80 -6.67
C ARG A 18 -6.76 0.42 -5.24
N LEU A 19 -5.93 0.75 -4.24
CA LEU A 19 -6.17 0.44 -2.82
C LEU A 19 -6.98 1.50 -2.08
N LEU A 20 -7.24 2.63 -2.74
CA LEU A 20 -7.95 3.78 -2.18
C LEU A 20 -9.46 3.57 -2.24
N TYR A 21 -10.12 3.81 -1.11
CA TYR A 21 -11.57 4.00 -1.06
C TYR A 21 -11.97 5.27 -1.80
N THR A 22 -13.25 5.35 -2.19
CA THR A 22 -13.81 6.49 -2.94
C THR A 22 -13.54 7.83 -2.25
N GLN A 23 -13.61 7.87 -0.92
CA GLN A 23 -13.39 9.07 -0.10
C GLN A 23 -11.93 9.54 -0.10
N GLU A 24 -10.96 8.64 -0.29
CA GLU A 24 -9.52 8.95 -0.27
C GLU A 24 -9.02 9.46 -1.63
N ARG A 25 -9.85 9.37 -2.69
CA ARG A 25 -9.48 9.75 -4.07
C ARG A 25 -9.11 11.23 -4.18
N ALA A 26 -9.91 12.10 -3.57
CA ALA A 26 -9.65 13.54 -3.60
C ALA A 26 -8.34 13.90 -2.89
N GLN A 27 -8.05 13.25 -1.76
CA GLN A 27 -6.80 13.44 -1.02
C GLN A 27 -5.60 13.00 -1.87
N PHE A 28 -5.69 11.84 -2.53
CA PHE A 28 -4.64 11.33 -3.40
C PHE A 28 -4.36 12.26 -4.58
N GLU A 29 -5.39 12.73 -5.29
CA GLU A 29 -5.17 13.65 -6.43
C GLU A 29 -4.61 15.00 -5.97
N ASN A 30 -5.05 15.52 -4.82
CA ASN A 30 -4.47 16.72 -4.23
C ASN A 30 -2.98 16.52 -3.91
N MET A 31 -2.64 15.44 -3.20
CA MET A 31 -1.25 15.11 -2.83
C MET A 31 -0.34 14.95 -4.06
N ARG A 32 -0.82 14.23 -5.07
CA ARG A 32 -0.12 14.02 -6.33
C ARG A 32 0.11 15.33 -7.09
N SER A 33 -0.89 16.19 -7.16
CA SER A 33 -0.81 17.49 -7.84
C SER A 33 0.15 18.45 -7.13
N THR A 34 0.11 18.48 -5.79
CA THR A 34 0.99 19.30 -4.93
C THR A 34 2.46 18.92 -5.10
N LYS A 35 2.76 17.63 -5.32
CA LYS A 35 4.12 17.16 -5.58
C LYS A 35 4.58 17.37 -7.03
N GLY A 36 3.80 18.05 -7.86
CA GLY A 36 4.16 18.40 -9.23
C GLY A 36 4.20 17.20 -10.20
N LEU A 37 3.64 16.06 -9.80
CA LEU A 37 3.70 14.82 -10.58
C LEU A 37 2.50 14.74 -11.53
N LYS A 38 2.70 15.22 -12.77
CA LYS A 38 1.73 15.04 -13.87
C LYS A 38 1.57 13.54 -14.17
N ALA A 39 0.36 13.13 -14.56
CA ALA A 39 0.07 11.78 -15.03
C ALA A 39 1.00 11.42 -16.18
N GLU A 40 1.94 10.49 -15.95
CA GLU A 40 2.79 9.74 -16.90
C GLU A 40 4.20 9.64 -16.33
N LYS A 41 4.93 8.53 -16.32
CA LYS A 41 4.78 7.17 -16.87
C LYS A 41 5.31 6.21 -15.80
N TRP A 42 4.91 4.96 -15.92
CA TRP A 42 5.16 3.86 -15.00
C TRP A 42 6.66 3.71 -14.63
N LEU A 43 7.08 4.38 -13.53
CA LEU A 43 8.42 4.43 -12.91
C LEU A 43 9.56 4.95 -13.84
N PRO A 44 10.68 5.53 -13.35
CA PRO A 44 11.22 5.62 -11.99
C PRO A 44 11.28 7.04 -11.38
N HIS A 45 10.60 8.03 -11.96
CA HIS A 45 10.51 9.42 -11.44
C HIS A 45 9.05 9.83 -11.16
N GLY A 46 8.21 8.85 -10.82
CA GLY A 46 6.78 9.02 -10.58
C GLY A 46 6.41 9.17 -9.10
N PHE A 47 5.11 9.21 -8.82
CA PHE A 47 4.58 9.23 -7.45
C PHE A 47 4.85 7.90 -6.75
N GLU A 48 5.67 7.92 -5.70
CA GLU A 48 6.02 6.75 -4.91
C GLU A 48 5.04 6.61 -3.74
N SER A 49 3.92 5.92 -3.99
CA SER A 49 2.89 5.66 -2.98
C SER A 49 3.47 5.11 -1.67
N VAL A 50 4.53 4.32 -1.73
CA VAL A 50 5.19 3.73 -0.55
C VAL A 50 5.81 4.78 0.40
N LYS A 51 6.13 5.97 -0.10
CA LYS A 51 6.68 7.08 0.72
C LYS A 51 5.59 7.90 1.39
N GLU A 52 4.37 7.86 0.85
CA GLU A 52 3.25 8.69 1.32
C GLU A 52 2.29 7.92 2.22
N TYR A 53 2.17 6.61 1.99
CA TYR A 53 1.20 5.77 2.68
C TYR A 53 1.89 4.78 3.62
N GLY A 54 1.35 4.69 4.84
CA GLY A 54 1.85 3.79 5.89
C GLY A 54 1.12 2.45 5.96
N ILE A 55 1.18 1.85 7.15
CA ILE A 55 0.74 0.47 7.44
C ILE A 55 -0.69 0.15 6.99
N VAL A 56 -1.62 1.10 7.11
CA VAL A 56 -3.04 0.90 6.73
C VAL A 56 -3.16 0.49 5.28
N HIS A 57 -2.49 1.20 4.38
CA HIS A 57 -2.57 0.94 2.96
C HIS A 57 -1.76 -0.31 2.59
N LEU A 58 -0.66 -0.58 3.30
CA LEU A 58 0.10 -1.82 3.14
C LEU A 58 -0.77 -3.04 3.45
N LEU A 59 -1.56 -3.01 4.52
CA LEU A 59 -2.50 -4.10 4.85
C LEU A 59 -3.58 -4.28 3.78
N ARG A 60 -4.10 -3.19 3.19
CA ARG A 60 -5.05 -3.27 2.06
C ARG A 60 -4.42 -3.87 0.81
N MET A 61 -3.14 -3.61 0.57
CA MET A 61 -2.39 -4.22 -0.51
C MET A 61 -2.28 -5.74 -0.30
N LEU A 62 -1.86 -6.16 0.89
CA LEU A 62 -1.70 -7.57 1.25
C LEU A 62 -3.03 -8.33 1.16
N SER A 63 -4.15 -7.71 1.53
CA SER A 63 -5.47 -8.34 1.42
C SER A 63 -5.93 -8.57 -0.02
N LYS A 64 -5.34 -7.87 -1.00
CA LYS A 64 -5.60 -8.06 -2.43
C LYS A 64 -4.62 -9.01 -3.10
N MET A 65 -3.50 -9.35 -2.48
CA MET A 65 -2.49 -10.25 -3.08
C MET A 65 -3.05 -11.56 -3.65
N PRO A 66 -4.01 -12.26 -3.00
CA PRO A 66 -4.58 -13.48 -3.57
C PRO A 66 -5.22 -13.28 -4.95
N ASP A 67 -5.85 -12.13 -5.20
CA ASP A 67 -6.50 -11.85 -6.49
C ASP A 67 -5.45 -11.57 -7.57
N PHE A 68 -4.38 -10.86 -7.23
CA PHE A 68 -3.28 -10.59 -8.15
C PHE A 68 -2.44 -11.82 -8.47
N CYS A 69 -2.27 -12.70 -7.50
CA CYS A 69 -1.64 -14.00 -7.70
C CYS A 69 -2.44 -14.88 -8.70
N LYS A 70 -3.74 -14.65 -8.89
CA LYS A 70 -4.55 -15.36 -9.90
C LYS A 70 -4.41 -14.76 -11.30
N GLU A 71 -4.14 -13.46 -11.42
CA GLU A 71 -4.02 -12.77 -12.72
C GLU A 71 -2.70 -13.09 -13.44
N TYR A 72 -1.69 -13.57 -12.71
CA TYR A 72 -0.38 -13.92 -13.26
C TYR A 72 -0.15 -15.43 -13.21
N ASN A 73 0.45 -15.98 -14.26
CA ASN A 73 0.80 -17.40 -14.30
C ASN A 73 2.11 -17.65 -13.55
N TRP A 74 2.04 -17.67 -12.21
CA TRP A 74 3.15 -17.97 -11.31
C TRP A 74 3.44 -19.46 -11.34
N LYS A 75 4.14 -19.92 -12.40
CA LYS A 75 4.28 -21.35 -12.73
C LYS A 75 4.63 -22.28 -11.57
N ASP A 76 5.41 -21.85 -10.57
CA ASP A 76 5.75 -22.68 -9.40
C ASP A 76 6.04 -21.87 -8.12
N SER A 77 5.73 -20.57 -8.09
CA SER A 77 6.20 -19.67 -7.02
C SER A 77 5.08 -19.10 -6.15
N ASN A 78 3.82 -19.39 -6.46
CA ASN A 78 2.68 -18.79 -5.77
C ASN A 78 2.66 -19.18 -4.28
N ASP A 79 2.87 -20.47 -3.98
CA ASP A 79 2.88 -20.96 -2.60
C ASP A 79 4.00 -20.32 -1.77
N ILE A 80 5.19 -20.14 -2.36
CA ILE A 80 6.32 -19.47 -1.70
C ILE A 80 5.99 -17.99 -1.45
N VAL A 81 5.40 -17.29 -2.42
CA VAL A 81 5.01 -15.89 -2.27
C VAL A 81 3.95 -15.74 -1.17
N MET A 82 2.91 -16.58 -1.21
CA MET A 82 1.82 -16.56 -0.24
C MET A 82 2.29 -16.95 1.16
N GLU A 83 3.23 -17.88 1.30
CA GLU A 83 3.83 -18.23 2.59
C GLU A 83 4.65 -17.07 3.17
N ASN A 84 5.40 -16.35 2.34
CA ASN A 84 6.09 -15.13 2.80
C ASN A 84 5.11 -14.03 3.21
N VAL A 85 4.02 -13.84 2.46
CA VAL A 85 2.94 -12.90 2.83
C VAL A 85 2.29 -13.31 4.15
N ARG A 86 2.07 -14.62 4.36
CA ARG A 86 1.53 -15.17 5.62
C ARG A 86 2.45 -14.88 6.79
N HIS A 87 3.73 -15.22 6.69
CA HIS A 87 4.72 -14.93 7.74
C HIS A 87 4.78 -13.44 8.08
N PHE A 88 4.78 -12.58 7.06
CA PHE A 88 4.79 -11.14 7.29
C PHE A 88 3.49 -10.66 7.96
N SER A 89 2.34 -11.20 7.58
CA SER A 89 1.05 -10.88 8.19
C SER A 89 0.98 -11.29 9.67
N VAL A 90 1.53 -12.46 10.02
CA VAL A 90 1.65 -12.92 11.42
C VAL A 90 2.53 -11.97 12.21
N TYR A 91 3.70 -11.59 11.68
CA TYR A 91 4.58 -10.62 12.31
C TYR A 91 3.87 -9.28 12.56
N LEU A 92 3.14 -8.76 11.58
CA LEU A 92 2.37 -7.51 11.73
C LEU A 92 1.27 -7.64 12.80
N ALA A 93 0.60 -8.79 12.90
CA ALA A 93 -0.44 -9.03 13.90
C ALA A 93 0.14 -9.08 15.32
N GLU A 94 1.25 -9.80 15.51
CA GLU A 94 1.95 -9.92 16.80
C GLU A 94 2.51 -8.57 17.27
N ASN A 95 2.86 -7.69 16.34
CA ASN A 95 3.51 -6.41 16.61
C ASN A 95 2.62 -5.20 16.28
N HIS A 96 1.30 -5.39 16.14
CA HIS A 96 0.40 -4.35 15.60
C HIS A 96 0.48 -3.02 16.35
N ARG A 97 0.73 -3.05 17.67
CA ARG A 97 0.87 -1.85 18.51
C ARG A 97 2.09 -0.99 18.16
N LEU A 98 3.12 -1.55 17.53
CA LEU A 98 4.28 -0.79 17.06
C LEU A 98 3.98 -0.01 15.78
N PHE A 99 2.99 -0.46 15.01
CA PHE A 99 2.74 0.06 13.67
C PHE A 99 1.44 0.84 13.57
N PHE A 100 0.42 0.49 14.36
CA PHE A 100 -0.92 1.04 14.25
C PHE A 100 -1.43 1.63 15.58
N ASP A 101 -1.72 2.92 15.54
CA ASP A 101 -2.43 3.66 16.58
C ASP A 101 -3.49 4.54 15.89
N SER A 102 -4.77 4.17 16.01
CA SER A 102 -5.86 4.85 15.30
C SER A 102 -5.93 6.35 15.56
N SER A 103 -5.54 6.82 16.76
CA SER A 103 -5.55 8.25 17.08
C SER A 103 -4.46 9.04 16.35
N ASN A 104 -3.38 8.40 15.91
CA ASN A 104 -2.31 9.06 15.17
C ASN A 104 -2.51 9.03 13.65
N TYR A 105 -3.37 8.13 13.15
CA TYR A 105 -3.52 7.89 11.70
C TYR A 105 -4.77 8.49 11.08
N TYR A 106 -5.78 8.86 11.87
CA TYR A 106 -7.03 9.41 11.36
C TYR A 106 -7.40 10.70 12.08
N GLU A 107 -7.43 11.80 11.34
CA GLU A 107 -8.00 13.06 11.80
C GLU A 107 -9.43 13.18 11.26
N ASN A 108 -10.39 13.47 12.15
CA ASN A 108 -11.74 13.80 11.73
C ASN A 108 -11.81 15.28 11.35
N GLN A 109 -12.31 15.59 10.15
CA GLN A 109 -12.42 16.97 9.65
C GLN A 109 -13.28 17.93 10.52
N LYS A 110 -13.95 17.44 11.57
CA LYS A 110 -14.80 18.25 12.46
C LYS A 110 -14.03 19.19 13.39
N GLU A 111 -12.71 19.13 13.45
CA GLU A 111 -11.90 19.98 14.34
C GLU A 111 -11.34 21.25 13.67
N ASN A 112 -11.41 21.37 12.33
CA ASN A 112 -10.88 22.53 11.59
C ASN A 112 -11.95 23.59 11.24
N THR A 113 -13.00 23.74 12.05
CA THR A 113 -14.04 24.77 11.87
C THR A 113 -14.23 25.66 13.11
N ARG A 114 -13.14 25.94 13.83
CA ARG A 114 -13.13 26.96 14.91
C ARG A 114 -12.29 28.16 14.53
#